data_AF-A0A3J8SW67-F1
#
_entry.id   AF-A0A3J8SW67-F1
#
_cell.length_a   1.000
_cell.length_b   1.000
_cell.length_c   1.000
_cell.angle_alpha   90.00
_cell.angle_beta   90.00
_cell.angle_gamma   90.00
#
_symmetry.space_group_name_H-M   'P 1'
#
loop_
_entity.id
_entity.type
_entity.pdbx_description
1 polymer ?
#
loop_
_entity_poly.entity_id
_entity_poly.type
_entity_poly.pdbx_seq_one_letter_code
_entity_poly.pdbx_strand_id
1 'polypeptide(L)'
;MSQLANVWVFSDNVERYAELMTAARQYGKRVYAIVQGSAHVGRVKALGADEIIILESHTDLQRVENYAETLASLLGDNNGLLLMAATRRCKALGARLSIQLNAVMVNDATSIELINGTLCAEHRMYGGLAFGKENLNSPQAIITLAPGVLEPALPFPGHTCPETTLAYIAPRREVLCHQRRAKSLSSVDLSKAKRVIGVGRGLAAQSDLDMVHKLATVLGAEVGCSRPIAEGENWMERERYIGVSGVLLKSDLYLTLGISGQIQHMVGGNGAKIIVAINKDKSAPIFNYADYGLVGDIYKVVPALIDQLSR
;
A
#
# COMPACT_ATOMS: atom_id res chain seq x y z
N MET A 1 -24.74 18.13 9.30
CA MET A 1 -23.59 17.67 8.49
C MET A 1 -24.02 17.68 7.04
N SER A 2 -23.36 18.47 6.18
CA SER A 2 -23.72 18.58 4.77
C SER A 2 -23.04 17.47 3.97
N GLN A 3 -23.61 16.25 3.98
CA GLN A 3 -23.11 15.15 3.14
C GLN A 3 -23.05 15.55 1.66
N LEU A 4 -22.06 15.02 0.94
CA LEU A 4 -21.92 15.10 -0.52
C LEU A 4 -23.11 14.41 -1.20
N ALA A 5 -23.57 14.95 -2.33
CA ALA A 5 -24.69 14.36 -3.07
C ALA A 5 -24.35 12.94 -3.56
N ASN A 6 -23.20 12.80 -4.21
CA ASN A 6 -22.76 11.56 -4.83
C ASN A 6 -21.35 11.19 -4.35
N VAL A 7 -21.16 9.92 -4.01
CA VAL A 7 -19.84 9.33 -3.79
C VAL A 7 -19.74 8.05 -4.61
N TRP A 8 -18.72 7.96 -5.45
CA TRP A 8 -18.39 6.75 -6.20
C TRP A 8 -17.22 6.03 -5.53
N VAL A 9 -17.29 4.71 -5.49
CA VAL A 9 -16.26 3.86 -4.92
C VAL A 9 -15.74 2.92 -5.98
N PHE A 10 -14.41 2.87 -6.18
CA PHE A 10 -13.78 1.95 -7.11
C PHE A 10 -12.50 1.34 -6.53
N SER A 11 -12.29 0.05 -6.74
CA SER A 11 -11.02 -0.61 -6.42
C SER A 11 -10.72 -1.74 -7.39
N ASP A 12 -9.45 -1.86 -7.79
CA ASP A 12 -8.89 -3.00 -8.52
C ASP A 12 -8.59 -4.21 -7.62
N ASN A 13 -8.82 -4.08 -6.31
CA ASN A 13 -8.72 -5.13 -5.31
C ASN A 13 -10.02 -5.23 -4.51
N VAL A 14 -10.72 -6.36 -4.62
CA VAL A 14 -12.02 -6.60 -3.98
C VAL A 14 -11.98 -6.48 -2.45
N GLU A 15 -10.85 -6.82 -1.82
CA GLU A 15 -10.69 -6.74 -0.36
C GLU A 15 -10.69 -5.30 0.17
N ARG A 16 -10.49 -4.31 -0.71
CA ARG A 16 -10.41 -2.90 -0.33
C ARG A 16 -11.78 -2.20 -0.31
N TYR A 17 -12.82 -2.79 -0.89
CA TYR A 17 -14.13 -2.12 -0.96
C TYR A 17 -14.73 -1.88 0.42
N ALA A 18 -14.60 -2.81 1.36
CA ALA A 18 -15.21 -2.69 2.69
C ALA A 18 -14.77 -1.42 3.42
N GLU A 19 -13.47 -1.11 3.39
CA GLU A 19 -12.92 0.11 3.98
C GLU A 19 -13.38 1.38 3.24
N LEU A 20 -13.39 1.35 1.90
CA LEU A 20 -13.84 2.49 1.10
C LEU A 20 -15.34 2.77 1.27
N MET A 21 -16.15 1.73 1.45
CA MET A 21 -17.60 1.85 1.65
C MET A 21 -17.91 2.49 3.01
N THR A 22 -17.12 2.23 4.05
CA THR A 22 -17.20 2.96 5.33
C THR A 22 -17.03 4.47 5.11
N ALA A 23 -15.97 4.89 4.40
CA ALA A 23 -15.76 6.29 4.07
C ALA A 23 -16.92 6.87 3.24
N ALA A 24 -17.33 6.13 2.20
CA ALA A 24 -18.36 6.60 1.28
C ALA A 24 -19.70 6.83 1.98
N ARG A 25 -20.08 5.96 2.92
CA ARG A 25 -21.31 6.10 3.72
C ARG A 25 -21.25 7.24 4.73
N GLN A 26 -20.06 7.55 5.25
CA GLN A 26 -19.88 8.71 6.13
C GLN A 26 -20.13 10.03 5.40
N TYR A 27 -19.67 10.15 4.15
CA TYR A 27 -19.66 11.42 3.41
C TYR A 27 -20.74 11.56 2.34
N GLY A 28 -21.28 10.47 1.81
CA GLY A 28 -22.23 10.48 0.69
C GLY A 28 -23.68 10.26 1.10
N LYS A 29 -24.58 11.06 0.53
CA LYS A 29 -26.03 10.78 0.54
C LYS A 29 -26.37 9.59 -0.34
N ARG A 30 -25.76 9.54 -1.54
CA ARG A 30 -25.87 8.43 -2.48
C ARG A 30 -24.49 7.86 -2.79
N VAL A 31 -24.36 6.54 -2.61
CA VAL A 31 -23.10 5.80 -2.76
C VAL A 31 -23.23 4.80 -3.90
N TYR A 32 -22.39 4.98 -4.92
CA TYR A 32 -22.28 4.13 -6.08
C TYR A 32 -21.03 3.28 -5.97
N ALA A 33 -21.14 1.96 -6.05
CA ALA A 33 -19.97 1.10 -6.11
C ALA A 33 -19.73 0.65 -7.56
N ILE A 34 -18.57 1.01 -8.09
CA ILE A 34 -18.15 0.68 -9.45
C ILE A 34 -17.31 -0.58 -9.39
N VAL A 35 -17.69 -1.63 -10.11
CA VAL A 35 -17.04 -2.95 -10.08
C VAL A 35 -16.57 -3.34 -11.49
N GLN A 36 -15.37 -3.89 -11.60
CA GLN A 36 -14.88 -4.44 -12.87
C GLN A 36 -15.51 -5.83 -13.11
N GLY A 37 -16.34 -5.94 -14.15
CA GLY A 37 -17.07 -7.16 -14.47
C GLY A 37 -18.05 -7.60 -13.37
N SER A 38 -18.69 -8.76 -13.57
CA SER A 38 -19.78 -9.24 -12.69
C SER A 38 -19.32 -10.10 -11.51
N ALA A 39 -18.06 -10.59 -11.52
CA ALA A 39 -17.59 -11.61 -10.58
C ALA A 39 -17.66 -11.21 -9.10
N HIS A 40 -17.57 -9.91 -8.78
CA HIS A 40 -17.53 -9.42 -7.41
C HIS A 40 -18.75 -8.60 -6.99
N VAL A 41 -19.76 -8.49 -7.87
CA VAL A 41 -20.97 -7.69 -7.63
C VAL A 41 -21.66 -8.09 -6.34
N GLY A 42 -21.88 -9.39 -6.10
CA GLY A 42 -22.53 -9.87 -4.88
C GLY A 42 -21.79 -9.50 -3.58
N ARG A 43 -20.45 -9.60 -3.57
CA ARG A 43 -19.61 -9.21 -2.41
C ARG A 43 -19.69 -7.71 -2.15
N VAL A 44 -19.58 -6.89 -3.19
CA VAL A 44 -19.57 -5.43 -3.05
C VAL A 44 -20.98 -4.91 -2.73
N LYS A 45 -22.02 -5.49 -3.32
CA LYS A 45 -23.42 -5.20 -3.01
C LYS A 45 -23.73 -5.43 -1.53
N ALA A 46 -23.24 -6.53 -0.95
CA ALA A 46 -23.41 -6.81 0.48
C ALA A 46 -22.75 -5.76 1.40
N LEU A 47 -21.91 -4.86 0.90
CA LEU A 47 -21.35 -3.75 1.68
C LEU A 47 -22.29 -2.53 1.75
N GLY A 48 -23.51 -2.66 1.21
CA GLY A 48 -24.55 -1.66 1.31
C GLY A 48 -24.32 -0.48 0.39
N ALA A 49 -24.11 -0.67 -0.91
CA ALA A 49 -24.14 0.41 -1.91
C ALA A 49 -25.59 0.75 -2.32
N ASP A 50 -25.86 1.99 -2.74
CA ASP A 50 -27.19 2.38 -3.25
C ASP A 50 -27.39 1.92 -4.69
N GLU A 51 -26.30 1.73 -5.44
CA GLU A 51 -26.30 1.26 -6.81
C GLU A 51 -24.95 0.62 -7.14
N ILE A 52 -24.96 -0.48 -7.90
CA ILE A 52 -23.75 -1.09 -8.47
C ILE A 52 -23.63 -0.69 -9.93
N ILE A 53 -22.47 -0.18 -10.31
CA ILE A 53 -22.11 0.11 -11.69
C ILE A 53 -21.10 -0.93 -12.14
N ILE A 54 -21.48 -1.76 -13.11
CA ILE A 54 -20.66 -2.85 -13.63
C ILE A 54 -19.93 -2.36 -14.87
N LEU A 55 -18.60 -2.25 -14.80
CA LEU A 55 -17.78 -1.96 -15.96
C LEU A 55 -17.68 -3.21 -16.84
N GLU A 56 -18.07 -3.10 -18.10
CA GLU A 56 -17.97 -4.19 -19.06
C GLU A 56 -16.50 -4.60 -19.28
N SER A 57 -16.19 -5.87 -19.03
CA SER A 57 -14.85 -6.42 -19.18
C SER A 57 -14.73 -7.24 -20.46
N HIS A 58 -13.71 -6.94 -21.26
CA HIS A 58 -13.51 -7.59 -22.56
C HIS A 58 -12.56 -8.79 -22.47
N THR A 59 -11.52 -8.67 -21.63
CA THR A 59 -10.50 -9.72 -21.46
C THR A 59 -9.98 -9.74 -20.03
N ASP A 60 -9.54 -10.90 -19.56
CA ASP A 60 -8.91 -11.03 -18.24
C ASP A 60 -7.60 -10.23 -18.13
N LEU A 61 -6.98 -9.90 -19.26
CA LEU A 61 -5.75 -9.13 -19.35
C LEU A 61 -5.99 -7.63 -19.44
N GLN A 62 -7.23 -7.17 -19.56
CA GLN A 62 -7.56 -5.75 -19.59
C GLN A 62 -6.96 -5.01 -18.38
N ARG A 63 -6.43 -3.82 -18.64
CA ARG A 63 -5.85 -2.97 -17.60
C ARG A 63 -6.89 -2.01 -17.06
N VAL A 64 -6.87 -1.82 -15.74
CA VAL A 64 -7.77 -0.91 -15.03
C VAL A 64 -7.65 0.52 -15.56
N GLU A 65 -6.45 0.95 -15.93
CA GLU A 65 -6.18 2.27 -16.51
C GLU A 65 -6.89 2.52 -17.85
N ASN A 66 -7.32 1.47 -18.55
CA ASN A 66 -8.07 1.59 -19.80
C ASN A 66 -9.53 1.99 -19.58
N TYR A 67 -10.04 1.93 -18.34
CA TYR A 67 -11.40 2.41 -18.02
C TYR A 67 -11.48 3.93 -17.82
N ALA A 68 -10.40 4.69 -18.02
CA ALA A 68 -10.39 6.14 -17.79
C ALA A 68 -11.49 6.85 -18.59
N GLU A 69 -11.60 6.60 -19.90
CA GLU A 69 -12.63 7.18 -20.77
C GLU A 69 -14.05 6.75 -20.36
N THR A 70 -14.19 5.50 -19.95
CA THR A 70 -15.47 4.94 -19.49
C THR A 70 -15.93 5.64 -18.21
N LEU A 71 -15.02 5.79 -17.24
CA LEU A 71 -15.29 6.45 -15.97
C LEU A 71 -15.44 7.96 -16.11
N ALA A 72 -14.68 8.61 -16.99
CA ALA A 72 -14.84 10.02 -17.29
C ALA A 72 -16.22 10.31 -17.90
N SER A 73 -16.71 9.44 -18.79
CA SER A 73 -18.07 9.53 -19.33
C SER A 73 -19.15 9.35 -18.26
N LEU A 74 -18.97 8.39 -17.34
CA LEU A 74 -19.88 8.16 -16.21
C LEU A 74 -19.93 9.36 -15.26
N LEU A 75 -18.75 9.84 -14.85
CA LEU A 75 -18.64 10.88 -13.85
C LEU A 75 -19.02 12.24 -14.44
N GLY A 76 -18.61 12.54 -15.68
CA GLY A 76 -18.93 13.78 -16.37
C GLY A 76 -18.77 15.01 -15.46
N ASP A 77 -19.74 15.90 -15.54
CA ASP A 77 -19.84 17.10 -14.68
C ASP A 77 -20.54 16.81 -13.34
N ASN A 78 -20.72 15.55 -12.94
CA ASN A 78 -21.36 15.23 -11.68
C ASN A 78 -20.45 15.58 -10.50
N ASN A 79 -20.89 16.55 -9.70
CA ASN A 79 -20.23 16.95 -8.47
C ASN A 79 -20.25 15.82 -7.45
N GLY A 80 -19.14 15.66 -6.73
CA GLY A 80 -19.00 14.64 -5.70
C GLY A 80 -17.56 14.14 -5.55
N LEU A 81 -17.45 12.92 -5.04
CA LEU A 81 -16.17 12.32 -4.70
C LEU A 81 -16.03 10.93 -5.32
N LEU A 82 -14.94 10.71 -6.06
CA LEU A 82 -14.48 9.38 -6.42
C LEU A 82 -13.45 8.90 -5.37
N LEU A 83 -13.85 7.92 -4.56
CA LEU A 83 -12.99 7.21 -3.63
C LEU A 83 -12.39 5.98 -4.29
N MET A 84 -11.06 5.86 -4.22
CA MET A 84 -10.34 4.72 -4.75
C MET A 84 -9.40 4.12 -3.72
N ALA A 85 -9.06 2.83 -3.87
CA ALA A 85 -7.97 2.26 -3.08
C ALA A 85 -6.63 2.89 -3.51
N ALA A 86 -5.70 3.10 -2.58
CA ALA A 86 -4.35 3.56 -2.89
C ALA A 86 -3.44 2.47 -3.51
N THR A 87 -3.96 1.67 -4.44
CA THR A 87 -3.15 0.74 -5.24
C THR A 87 -2.41 1.48 -6.34
N ARG A 88 -1.36 0.87 -6.90
CA ARG A 88 -0.59 1.50 -7.99
C ARG A 88 -1.46 1.78 -9.22
N ARG A 89 -2.41 0.91 -9.53
CA ARG A 89 -3.30 1.03 -10.69
C ARG A 89 -4.37 2.10 -10.46
N CYS A 90 -4.99 2.12 -9.29
CA CYS A 90 -5.97 3.15 -8.94
C CYS A 90 -5.34 4.54 -8.87
N LYS A 91 -4.11 4.70 -8.37
CA LYS A 91 -3.40 5.99 -8.40
C LYS A 91 -3.15 6.47 -9.82
N ALA A 92 -2.70 5.57 -10.71
CA ALA A 92 -2.47 5.91 -12.13
C ALA A 92 -3.78 6.31 -12.83
N LEU A 93 -4.85 5.53 -12.63
CA LEU A 93 -6.17 5.81 -13.18
C LEU A 93 -6.75 7.12 -12.63
N GLY A 94 -6.70 7.32 -11.31
CA GLY A 94 -7.19 8.53 -10.65
C GLY A 94 -6.45 9.80 -11.09
N ALA A 95 -5.12 9.72 -11.28
CA ALA A 95 -4.34 10.84 -11.80
C ALA A 95 -4.78 11.23 -13.22
N ARG A 96 -5.02 10.24 -14.09
CA ARG A 96 -5.54 10.50 -15.45
C ARG A 96 -6.95 11.11 -15.41
N LEU A 97 -7.83 10.57 -14.57
CA LEU A 97 -9.19 11.08 -14.39
C LEU A 97 -9.20 12.52 -13.86
N SER A 98 -8.30 12.85 -12.94
CA SER A 98 -8.22 14.21 -12.37
C SER A 98 -8.01 15.27 -13.46
N ILE A 99 -7.19 14.97 -14.47
CA ILE A 99 -6.94 15.86 -15.60
C ILE A 99 -8.16 15.88 -16.55
N GLN A 100 -8.71 14.72 -16.89
CA GLN A 100 -9.85 14.61 -17.82
C GLN A 100 -11.11 15.32 -17.29
N LEU A 101 -11.32 15.27 -15.98
CA LEU A 101 -12.49 15.80 -15.30
C LEU A 101 -12.25 17.19 -14.70
N ASN A 102 -11.03 17.74 -14.81
CA ASN A 102 -10.62 18.95 -14.09
C ASN A 102 -10.92 18.86 -12.57
N ALA A 103 -10.74 17.67 -12.01
CA ALA A 103 -11.01 17.35 -10.61
C ALA A 103 -9.73 17.49 -9.77
N VAL A 104 -9.88 17.87 -8.51
CA VAL A 104 -8.75 17.90 -7.57
C VAL A 104 -8.48 16.50 -7.05
N MET A 105 -7.21 16.16 -6.83
CA MET A 105 -6.81 14.83 -6.39
C MET A 105 -5.90 14.86 -5.17
N VAL A 106 -6.18 14.00 -4.17
CA VAL A 106 -5.26 13.67 -3.08
C VAL A 106 -4.93 12.19 -3.11
N ASN A 107 -3.64 11.87 -3.06
CA ASN A 107 -3.14 10.49 -3.06
C ASN A 107 -2.74 10.03 -1.66
N ASP A 108 -2.96 8.75 -1.38
CA ASP A 108 -2.55 8.10 -0.12
C ASP A 108 -3.13 8.79 1.13
N ALA A 109 -4.38 9.24 1.05
CA ALA A 109 -5.06 9.89 2.16
C ALA A 109 -5.09 8.96 3.37
N THR A 110 -4.66 9.50 4.51
CA THR A 110 -4.70 8.86 5.83
C THR A 110 -5.86 9.36 6.68
N SER A 111 -6.53 10.43 6.27
CA SER A 111 -7.85 10.80 6.79
C SER A 111 -8.62 11.62 5.75
N ILE A 112 -9.93 11.64 5.90
CA ILE A 112 -10.85 12.48 5.13
C ILE A 112 -11.78 13.12 6.14
N GLU A 113 -12.10 14.40 5.97
CA GLU A 113 -13.04 15.15 6.78
C GLU A 113 -13.88 16.05 5.88
N LEU A 114 -15.09 16.40 6.34
CA LEU A 114 -15.97 17.34 5.64
C LEU A 114 -16.23 18.53 6.55
N ILE A 115 -15.52 19.63 6.29
CA ILE A 115 -15.51 20.83 7.14
C ILE A 115 -16.29 21.92 6.41
N ASN A 116 -17.43 22.33 6.97
CA ASN A 116 -18.30 23.37 6.39
C ASN A 116 -18.69 23.11 4.91
N GLY A 117 -18.81 21.84 4.51
CA GLY A 117 -19.13 21.44 3.14
C GLY A 117 -17.93 21.32 2.19
N THR A 118 -16.72 21.68 2.64
CA THR A 118 -15.48 21.48 1.89
C THR A 118 -14.81 20.19 2.33
N LEU A 119 -14.43 19.35 1.36
CA LEU A 119 -13.72 18.11 1.64
C LEU A 119 -12.26 18.43 1.99
N CYS A 120 -11.78 17.90 3.09
CA CYS A 120 -10.39 18.00 3.53
C CYS A 120 -9.80 16.59 3.58
N ALA A 121 -8.55 16.43 3.17
CA ALA A 121 -7.84 15.16 3.28
C ALA A 121 -6.45 15.38 3.88
N GLU A 122 -6.06 14.51 4.79
CA GLU A 122 -4.67 14.44 5.28
C GLU A 122 -3.94 13.30 4.58
N HIS A 123 -2.68 13.51 4.23
CA HIS A 123 -1.83 12.45 3.69
C HIS A 123 -0.36 12.63 4.05
N ARG A 124 0.41 11.54 3.95
CA ARG A 124 1.83 11.51 4.32
C ARG A 124 2.70 12.20 3.26
N MET A 125 3.58 13.08 3.72
CA MET A 125 4.61 13.77 2.94
C MET A 125 6.01 13.31 3.35
N TYR A 126 7.00 13.47 2.46
CA TYR A 126 8.42 13.19 2.74
C TYR A 126 8.68 11.78 3.33
N GLY A 127 7.99 10.76 2.83
CA GLY A 127 8.14 9.39 3.33
C GLY A 127 7.52 9.14 4.72
N GLY A 128 6.61 10.03 5.17
CA GLY A 128 5.94 9.94 6.47
C GLY A 128 6.56 10.83 7.56
N LEU A 129 7.55 11.66 7.23
CA LEU A 129 8.14 12.63 8.16
C LEU A 129 7.24 13.85 8.42
N ALA A 130 6.27 14.10 7.54
CA ALA A 130 5.26 15.13 7.74
C ALA A 130 3.91 14.67 7.21
N PHE A 131 2.87 15.41 7.59
CA PHE A 131 1.51 15.23 7.11
C PHE A 131 1.04 16.54 6.48
N GLY A 132 0.52 16.46 5.27
CA GLY A 132 -0.14 17.58 4.58
C GLY A 132 -1.64 17.47 4.78
N LYS A 133 -2.30 18.57 5.16
CA LYS A 133 -3.76 18.70 5.19
C LYS A 133 -4.21 19.61 4.07
N GLU A 134 -4.94 19.06 3.12
CA GLU A 134 -5.33 19.74 1.89
C GLU A 134 -6.84 20.01 1.88
N ASN A 135 -7.24 21.24 1.55
CA ASN A 135 -8.64 21.59 1.30
C ASN A 135 -8.94 21.42 -0.20
N LEU A 136 -9.88 20.53 -0.52
CA LEU A 136 -10.24 20.18 -1.89
C LEU A 136 -11.29 21.19 -2.40
N ASN A 137 -10.80 22.34 -2.86
CA ASN A 137 -11.62 23.45 -3.37
C ASN A 137 -12.08 23.22 -4.81
N SER A 138 -12.81 22.13 -5.05
CA SER A 138 -13.43 21.83 -6.34
C SER A 138 -14.73 21.06 -6.13
N PRO A 139 -15.75 21.26 -6.99
CA PRO A 139 -16.99 20.49 -6.91
C PRO A 139 -16.79 18.98 -7.15
N GLN A 140 -15.67 18.59 -7.75
CA GLN A 140 -15.35 17.19 -8.01
C GLN A 140 -13.96 16.86 -7.47
N ALA A 141 -13.90 15.81 -6.64
CA ALA A 141 -12.70 15.37 -5.97
C ALA A 141 -12.43 13.89 -6.25
N ILE A 142 -11.14 13.54 -6.31
CA ILE A 142 -10.66 12.16 -6.38
C ILE A 142 -9.73 11.93 -5.19
N ILE A 143 -10.01 10.92 -4.38
CA ILE A 143 -9.13 10.56 -3.26
C ILE A 143 -8.76 9.09 -3.38
N THR A 144 -7.46 8.80 -3.33
CA THR A 144 -7.00 7.42 -3.07
C THR A 144 -6.73 7.23 -1.58
N LEU A 145 -7.48 6.32 -0.94
CA LEU A 145 -7.40 6.07 0.50
C LEU A 145 -6.33 5.02 0.80
N ALA A 146 -5.39 5.37 1.69
CA ALA A 146 -4.37 4.46 2.17
C ALA A 146 -4.99 3.25 2.90
N PRO A 147 -4.34 2.08 2.92
CA PRO A 147 -4.88 0.90 3.58
C PRO A 147 -4.82 0.94 5.10
N GLY A 148 -5.91 0.49 5.74
CA GLY A 148 -5.99 0.35 7.20
C GLY A 148 -6.19 1.68 7.92
N VAL A 149 -6.78 2.66 7.25
CA VAL A 149 -7.15 3.97 7.77
C VAL A 149 -8.52 3.92 8.45
N LEU A 150 -9.46 3.17 7.89
CA LEU A 150 -10.81 3.00 8.43
C LEU A 150 -11.12 1.55 8.75
N GLU A 151 -12.03 1.36 9.70
CA GLU A 151 -12.61 0.04 9.97
C GLU A 151 -13.43 -0.43 8.76
N PRO A 152 -13.21 -1.67 8.27
CA PRO A 152 -13.97 -2.21 7.15
C PRO A 152 -15.47 -2.32 7.46
N ALA A 153 -16.32 -1.93 6.52
CA ALA A 153 -17.76 -2.11 6.62
C ALA A 153 -18.12 -3.59 6.81
N LEU A 154 -18.99 -3.87 7.78
CA LEU A 154 -19.53 -5.21 7.98
C LEU A 154 -20.50 -5.54 6.84
N PRO A 155 -20.39 -6.72 6.21
CA PRO A 155 -21.38 -7.15 5.23
C PRO A 155 -22.79 -7.17 5.84
N PHE A 156 -23.77 -6.73 5.05
CA PHE A 156 -25.20 -6.88 5.28
C PHE A 156 -25.75 -7.92 4.28
N PRO A 157 -25.77 -9.21 4.65
CA PRO A 157 -26.25 -10.27 3.77
C PRO A 157 -27.70 -10.01 3.35
N GLY A 158 -27.97 -10.12 2.05
CA GLY A 158 -29.30 -9.87 1.49
C GLY A 158 -29.58 -8.41 1.11
N HIS A 159 -28.61 -7.50 1.24
CA HIS A 159 -28.74 -6.14 0.68
C HIS A 159 -29.04 -6.19 -0.81
N THR A 160 -30.06 -5.44 -1.25
CA THR A 160 -30.43 -5.32 -2.66
C THR A 160 -30.35 -3.87 -3.10
N CYS A 161 -29.87 -3.67 -4.33
CA CYS A 161 -29.81 -2.36 -4.97
C CYS A 161 -29.80 -2.55 -6.51
N PRO A 162 -30.14 -1.51 -7.28
CA PRO A 162 -30.02 -1.53 -8.73
C PRO A 162 -28.60 -1.87 -9.20
N GLU A 163 -28.52 -2.54 -10.35
CA GLU A 163 -27.28 -2.85 -11.05
C GLU A 163 -27.37 -2.28 -12.47
N THR A 164 -26.37 -1.49 -12.86
CA THR A 164 -26.29 -0.88 -14.19
C THR A 164 -24.99 -1.29 -14.85
N THR A 165 -25.05 -1.92 -16.03
CA THR A 165 -23.86 -2.22 -16.83
C THR A 165 -23.48 -1.01 -17.68
N LEU A 166 -22.22 -0.58 -17.55
CA LEU A 166 -21.65 0.51 -18.32
C LEU A 166 -20.80 -0.03 -19.47
N ALA A 167 -21.19 0.33 -20.69
CA ALA A 167 -20.48 -0.07 -21.91
C ALA A 167 -19.04 0.47 -21.92
N TYR A 168 -18.09 -0.35 -22.33
CA TYR A 168 -16.68 0.04 -22.38
C TYR A 168 -16.42 1.09 -23.47
N ILE A 169 -15.74 2.17 -23.10
CA ILE A 169 -15.23 3.19 -24.01
C ILE A 169 -13.71 3.02 -24.10
N ALA A 170 -13.23 2.65 -25.28
CA ALA A 170 -11.81 2.41 -25.51
C ALA A 170 -10.99 3.71 -25.39
N PRO A 171 -9.82 3.68 -24.71
CA PRO A 171 -8.92 4.82 -24.63
C PRO A 171 -8.27 5.13 -25.99
N ARG A 172 -7.92 6.40 -26.23
CA ARG A 172 -7.14 6.78 -27.43
C ARG A 172 -5.81 6.02 -27.54
N ARG A 173 -5.19 5.73 -26.40
CA ARG A 173 -4.01 4.84 -26.31
C ARG A 173 -4.25 3.81 -25.22
N GLU A 174 -4.31 2.56 -25.63
CA GLU A 174 -4.57 1.45 -24.74
C GLU A 174 -3.28 0.90 -24.11
N VAL A 175 -3.32 0.57 -22.82
CA VAL A 175 -2.27 -0.20 -22.15
C VAL A 175 -2.55 -1.67 -22.34
N LEU A 176 -1.70 -2.35 -23.11
CA LEU A 176 -1.81 -3.78 -23.37
C LEU A 176 -0.99 -4.59 -22.36
N CYS A 177 -1.61 -5.63 -21.80
CA CYS A 177 -0.90 -6.61 -20.98
C CYS A 177 -0.79 -7.92 -21.77
N HIS A 178 0.41 -8.27 -22.20
CA HIS A 178 0.66 -9.51 -22.95
C HIS A 178 0.67 -10.75 -22.07
N GLN A 179 1.19 -10.64 -20.84
CA GLN A 179 1.29 -11.77 -19.93
C GLN A 179 1.24 -11.30 -18.48
N ARG A 180 0.58 -12.08 -17.62
CA ARG A 180 0.73 -12.02 -16.16
C ARG A 180 1.56 -13.23 -15.74
N ARG A 181 2.67 -13.00 -15.05
CA ARG A 181 3.41 -14.07 -14.38
C ARG A 181 3.13 -13.95 -12.90
N ALA A 182 2.66 -15.04 -12.29
CA ALA A 182 2.64 -15.11 -10.84
C ALA A 182 4.07 -14.86 -10.36
N LYS A 183 4.22 -13.91 -9.44
CA LYS A 183 5.50 -13.80 -8.74
C LYS A 183 5.71 -15.13 -8.01
N SER A 184 6.93 -15.66 -8.03
CA SER A 184 7.29 -16.70 -7.08
C SER A 184 6.90 -16.18 -5.70
N LEU A 185 5.99 -16.88 -5.05
CA LEU A 185 5.65 -16.55 -3.66
C LEU A 185 6.95 -16.73 -2.89
N SER A 186 7.57 -15.63 -2.47
CA SER A 186 8.38 -15.67 -1.26
C SER A 186 7.52 -16.42 -0.25
N SER A 187 8.01 -17.54 0.29
CA SER A 187 7.30 -18.32 1.31
C SER A 187 6.94 -17.50 2.55
N VAL A 188 7.46 -16.27 2.64
CA VAL A 188 7.40 -15.38 3.79
C VAL A 188 6.87 -14.00 3.38
N ASP A 189 5.82 -13.55 4.07
CA ASP A 189 5.33 -12.17 4.03
C ASP A 189 5.99 -11.35 5.15
N LEU A 190 7.07 -10.64 4.81
CA LEU A 190 7.81 -9.81 5.77
C LEU A 190 6.94 -8.71 6.42
N SER A 191 5.85 -8.28 5.78
CA SER A 191 4.98 -7.24 6.36
C SER A 191 4.20 -7.75 7.59
N LYS A 192 4.07 -9.08 7.73
CA LYS A 192 3.38 -9.76 8.84
C LYS A 192 4.34 -10.41 9.83
N ALA A 193 5.64 -10.40 9.55
CA ALA A 193 6.64 -11.02 10.40
C ALA A 193 6.75 -10.27 11.75
N LYS A 194 6.66 -11.00 12.87
CA LYS A 194 6.82 -10.42 14.22
C LYS A 194 8.27 -10.03 14.51
N ARG A 195 9.24 -10.74 13.96
CA ARG A 195 10.67 -10.48 14.16
C ARG A 195 11.35 -10.55 12.81
N VAL A 196 12.18 -9.55 12.51
CA VAL A 196 12.86 -9.45 11.22
C VAL A 196 14.35 -9.21 11.45
N ILE A 197 15.20 -9.94 10.73
CA ILE A 197 16.62 -9.66 10.60
C ILE A 197 16.84 -9.02 9.24
N GLY A 198 17.33 -7.78 9.21
CA GLY A 198 17.66 -7.05 8.00
C GLY A 198 19.15 -7.09 7.70
N VAL A 199 19.52 -7.50 6.49
CA VAL A 199 20.92 -7.51 6.06
C VAL A 199 21.26 -6.40 5.06
N GLY A 200 22.46 -5.83 5.21
CA GLY A 200 23.02 -4.84 4.30
C GLY A 200 24.39 -5.21 3.77
N ARG A 201 25.02 -4.29 3.03
CA ARG A 201 26.38 -4.45 2.47
C ARG A 201 27.51 -4.50 3.52
N GLY A 202 27.17 -4.63 4.80
CA GLY A 202 28.14 -5.05 5.80
C GLY A 202 28.50 -6.53 5.68
N LEU A 203 27.64 -7.35 5.06
CA LEU A 203 28.01 -8.69 4.58
C LEU A 203 28.89 -8.56 3.34
N ALA A 204 29.93 -9.39 3.26
CA ALA A 204 30.93 -9.37 2.19
C ALA A 204 30.60 -10.34 1.04
N ALA A 205 29.85 -11.42 1.31
CA ALA A 205 29.50 -12.42 0.32
C ALA A 205 28.11 -13.03 0.56
N GLN A 206 27.52 -13.59 -0.51
CA GLN A 206 26.23 -14.28 -0.44
C GLN A 206 26.23 -15.46 0.55
N SER A 207 27.35 -16.18 0.68
CA SER A 207 27.53 -17.28 1.63
C SER A 207 27.33 -16.86 3.09
N ASP A 208 27.51 -15.57 3.40
CA ASP A 208 27.33 -15.07 4.75
C ASP A 208 25.86 -15.07 5.20
N LEU A 209 24.92 -15.18 4.24
CA LEU A 209 23.51 -15.37 4.54
C LEU A 209 23.25 -16.64 5.35
N ASP A 210 24.09 -17.67 5.23
CA ASP A 210 23.96 -18.90 6.03
C ASP A 210 24.05 -18.61 7.53
N MET A 211 24.97 -17.72 7.92
CA MET A 211 25.11 -17.27 9.30
C MET A 211 23.87 -16.50 9.77
N VAL A 212 23.32 -15.66 8.89
CA VAL A 212 22.10 -14.88 9.17
C VAL A 212 20.89 -15.80 9.31
N HIS A 213 20.74 -16.80 8.44
CA HIS A 213 19.66 -17.77 8.50
C HIS A 213 19.72 -18.62 9.79
N LYS A 214 20.92 -18.98 10.26
CA LYS A 214 21.09 -19.64 11.57
C LYS A 214 20.58 -18.77 12.71
N LEU A 215 20.94 -17.48 12.74
CA LEU A 215 20.43 -16.54 13.75
C LEU A 215 18.91 -16.36 13.63
N ALA A 216 18.39 -16.28 12.41
CA ALA A 216 16.96 -16.15 12.15
C ALA A 216 16.16 -17.32 12.74
N THR A 217 16.66 -18.55 12.55
CA THR A 217 16.06 -19.77 13.15
C THR A 217 16.01 -19.68 14.67
N VAL A 218 17.12 -19.30 15.31
CA VAL A 218 17.18 -19.19 16.79
C VAL A 218 16.23 -18.12 17.32
N LEU A 219 16.09 -17.00 16.60
CA LEU A 219 15.18 -15.92 16.99
C LEU A 219 13.71 -16.15 16.59
N GLY A 220 13.41 -17.17 15.79
CA GLY A 220 12.10 -17.31 15.13
C GLY A 220 11.76 -16.06 14.31
N ALA A 221 12.75 -15.56 13.57
CA ALA A 221 12.67 -14.33 12.80
C ALA A 221 12.74 -14.60 11.30
N GLU A 222 12.19 -13.68 10.53
CA GLU A 222 12.29 -13.72 9.08
C GLU A 222 13.44 -12.86 8.56
N VAL A 223 14.04 -13.27 7.44
CA VAL A 223 15.17 -12.54 6.87
C VAL A 223 14.71 -11.61 5.74
N GLY A 224 14.97 -10.33 5.93
CA GLY A 224 14.84 -9.28 4.92
C GLY A 224 16.18 -8.64 4.60
N CYS A 225 16.21 -7.74 3.64
CA CYS A 225 17.45 -7.09 3.22
C CYS A 225 17.28 -5.61 2.89
N SER A 226 18.39 -4.93 2.67
CA SER A 226 18.41 -3.60 2.06
C SER A 226 18.36 -3.70 0.54
N ARG A 227 17.91 -2.62 -0.13
CA ARG A 227 17.83 -2.57 -1.60
C ARG A 227 19.13 -2.95 -2.32
N PRO A 228 20.34 -2.54 -1.88
CA PRO A 228 21.58 -2.98 -2.52
C PRO A 228 21.78 -4.50 -2.55
N ILE A 229 21.33 -5.23 -1.52
CA ILE A 229 21.46 -6.68 -1.47
C ILE A 229 20.54 -7.35 -2.50
N ALA A 230 19.32 -6.84 -2.67
CA ALA A 230 18.36 -7.42 -3.60
C ALA A 230 18.57 -7.00 -5.06
N GLU A 231 18.85 -5.72 -5.32
CA GLU A 231 18.92 -5.17 -6.69
C GLU A 231 20.36 -4.94 -7.18
N GLY A 232 21.33 -4.79 -6.28
CA GLY A 232 22.74 -4.64 -6.65
C GLY A 232 23.45 -5.98 -6.71
N GLU A 233 23.47 -6.67 -5.58
CA GLU A 233 24.18 -7.95 -5.44
C GLU A 233 23.36 -9.16 -5.89
N ASN A 234 22.03 -9.02 -5.97
CA ASN A 234 21.09 -10.10 -6.29
C ASN A 234 21.18 -11.32 -5.35
N TRP A 235 21.58 -11.12 -4.09
CA TRP A 235 21.69 -12.21 -3.12
C TRP A 235 20.35 -12.64 -2.53
N MET A 236 19.34 -11.77 -2.59
CA MET A 236 18.00 -12.02 -2.07
C MET A 236 16.93 -11.44 -3.00
N GLU A 237 15.72 -12.00 -2.91
CA GLU A 237 14.58 -11.60 -3.71
C GLU A 237 14.16 -10.14 -3.45
N ARG A 238 13.63 -9.49 -4.48
CA ARG A 238 13.16 -8.09 -4.40
C ARG A 238 12.04 -7.90 -3.37
N GLU A 239 11.23 -8.93 -3.18
CA GLU A 239 10.13 -9.00 -2.22
C GLU A 239 10.61 -8.92 -0.78
N ARG A 240 11.90 -9.19 -0.52
CA ARG A 240 12.49 -9.19 0.82
C ARG A 240 13.17 -7.88 1.20
N TYR A 241 13.31 -6.93 0.27
CA TYR A 241 13.97 -5.67 0.63
C TYR A 241 13.02 -4.72 1.36
N ILE A 242 13.55 -4.08 2.40
CA ILE A 242 12.85 -3.16 3.27
C ILE A 242 13.13 -1.72 2.82
N GLY A 243 12.11 -0.88 2.82
CA GLY A 243 12.25 0.54 2.49
C GLY A 243 11.07 1.14 1.73
N VAL A 244 11.21 2.40 1.33
CA VAL A 244 10.17 3.23 0.68
C VAL A 244 9.51 2.57 -0.55
N SER A 245 10.26 1.76 -1.30
CA SER A 245 9.78 1.07 -2.50
C SER A 245 9.55 -0.44 -2.29
N GLY A 246 9.87 -0.94 -1.09
CA GLY A 246 9.83 -2.35 -0.71
C GLY A 246 8.82 -2.61 0.39
N VAL A 247 9.22 -3.45 1.35
CA VAL A 247 8.37 -3.81 2.49
C VAL A 247 8.42 -2.71 3.56
N LEU A 248 7.23 -2.34 4.04
CA LEU A 248 7.05 -1.55 5.26
C LEU A 248 6.82 -2.53 6.43
N LEU A 249 7.73 -2.55 7.40
CA LEU A 249 7.66 -3.44 8.53
C LEU A 249 6.64 -2.95 9.58
N LYS A 250 5.98 -3.89 10.23
CA LYS A 250 5.18 -3.70 11.45
C LYS A 250 5.58 -4.73 12.52
N SER A 251 6.87 -5.07 12.57
CA SER A 251 7.40 -6.12 13.44
C SER A 251 7.54 -5.64 14.88
N ASP A 252 7.53 -6.58 15.83
CA ASP A 252 7.88 -6.30 17.23
C ASP A 252 9.39 -6.06 17.38
N LEU A 253 10.21 -6.74 16.58
CA LEU A 253 11.67 -6.61 16.57
C LEU A 253 12.20 -6.44 15.14
N TYR A 254 13.14 -5.52 14.97
CA TYR A 254 13.96 -5.40 13.78
C TYR A 254 15.45 -5.35 14.13
N LEU A 255 16.17 -6.44 13.84
CA LEU A 255 17.62 -6.54 14.03
C LEU A 255 18.33 -6.24 12.70
N THR A 256 19.15 -5.20 12.66
CA THR A 256 19.90 -4.82 11.45
C THR A 256 21.35 -5.26 11.54
N LEU A 257 21.83 -5.91 10.48
CA LEU A 257 23.19 -6.40 10.34
C LEU A 257 23.86 -5.69 9.16
N GLY A 258 24.76 -4.75 9.46
CA GLY A 258 25.54 -4.07 8.43
C GLY A 258 24.71 -3.17 7.50
N ILE A 259 23.60 -2.61 8.00
CA ILE A 259 22.77 -1.63 7.29
C ILE A 259 23.19 -0.23 7.72
N SER A 260 23.37 0.69 6.76
CA SER A 260 23.79 2.07 7.04
C SER A 260 22.66 2.95 7.61
N GLY A 261 21.39 2.61 7.39
CA GLY A 261 20.25 3.37 7.92
C GLY A 261 19.88 4.61 7.10
N GLN A 262 20.11 4.58 5.79
CA GLN A 262 19.64 5.63 4.89
C GLN A 262 18.12 5.80 4.99
N ILE A 263 17.64 7.03 4.88
CA ILE A 263 16.23 7.39 5.08
C ILE A 263 15.30 6.50 4.23
N GLN A 264 15.66 6.20 2.98
CA GLN A 264 14.85 5.37 2.09
C GLN A 264 14.67 3.93 2.62
N HIS A 265 15.66 3.39 3.32
CA HIS A 265 15.55 2.10 4.01
C HIS A 265 14.68 2.24 5.26
N MET A 266 14.92 3.29 6.04
CA MET A 266 14.24 3.50 7.31
C MET A 266 12.76 3.87 7.15
N VAL A 267 12.31 4.44 6.03
CA VAL A 267 10.87 4.56 5.73
C VAL A 267 10.15 3.22 5.84
N GLY A 268 10.80 2.10 5.50
CA GLY A 268 10.25 0.76 5.69
C GLY A 268 10.62 0.11 7.02
N GLY A 269 11.79 0.41 7.58
CA GLY A 269 12.27 -0.21 8.83
C GLY A 269 11.73 0.42 10.12
N ASN A 270 11.39 1.71 10.10
CA ASN A 270 11.06 2.50 11.29
C ASN A 270 9.67 2.18 11.90
N GLY A 271 8.89 1.31 11.25
CA GLY A 271 7.61 0.83 11.78
C GLY A 271 7.74 -0.30 12.81
N ALA A 272 8.95 -0.79 13.07
CA ALA A 272 9.21 -1.80 14.09
C ALA A 272 9.13 -1.20 15.51
N LYS A 273 8.66 -1.98 16.49
CA LYS A 273 8.58 -1.51 17.88
C LYS A 273 9.93 -1.38 18.56
N ILE A 274 10.86 -2.28 18.24
CA ILE A 274 12.24 -2.28 18.75
C ILE A 274 13.20 -2.47 17.58
N ILE A 275 14.18 -1.58 17.46
CA ILE A 275 15.24 -1.61 16.47
C ILE A 275 16.58 -1.85 17.17
N VAL A 276 17.22 -2.97 16.83
CA VAL A 276 18.58 -3.31 17.27
C VAL A 276 19.53 -3.19 16.08
N ALA A 277 20.65 -2.49 16.22
CA ALA A 277 21.59 -2.27 15.13
C ALA A 277 22.99 -2.78 15.45
N ILE A 278 23.54 -3.61 14.55
CA ILE A 278 24.93 -4.06 14.58
C ILE A 278 25.61 -3.53 13.33
N ASN A 279 26.57 -2.63 13.51
CA ASN A 279 27.35 -2.07 12.42
C ASN A 279 28.79 -1.79 12.87
N LYS A 280 29.77 -2.04 11.99
CA LYS A 280 31.18 -1.73 12.28
C LYS A 280 31.47 -0.23 12.28
N ASP A 281 30.70 0.53 11.51
CA ASP A 281 30.86 1.97 11.40
C ASP A 281 30.06 2.68 12.48
N LYS A 282 30.75 3.19 13.51
CA LYS A 282 30.15 3.95 14.62
C LYS A 282 29.38 5.21 14.18
N SER A 283 29.63 5.71 12.97
CA SER A 283 28.98 6.90 12.42
C SER A 283 27.78 6.58 11.54
N ALA A 284 27.43 5.30 11.38
CA ALA A 284 26.32 4.86 10.53
C ALA A 284 24.99 5.49 11.01
N PRO A 285 24.22 6.14 10.11
CA PRO A 285 22.93 6.74 10.42
C PRO A 285 21.91 5.81 11.09
N ILE A 286 22.05 4.48 10.93
CA ILE A 286 21.18 3.49 11.56
C ILE A 286 21.10 3.66 13.08
N PHE A 287 22.17 4.12 13.73
CA PHE A 287 22.19 4.34 15.17
C PHE A 287 21.28 5.47 15.63
N ASN A 288 20.89 6.39 14.74
CA ASN A 288 19.89 7.42 15.06
C ASN A 288 18.47 6.85 15.18
N TYR A 289 18.25 5.63 14.69
CA TYR A 289 16.96 4.94 14.70
C TYR A 289 16.94 3.75 15.66
N ALA A 290 18.09 3.33 16.18
CA ALA A 290 18.20 2.11 16.97
C ALA A 290 17.89 2.39 18.44
N ASP A 291 17.03 1.57 19.05
CA ASP A 291 16.86 1.53 20.50
C ASP A 291 18.09 0.93 21.19
N TYR A 292 18.74 -0.04 20.51
CA TYR A 292 19.98 -0.67 20.97
C TYR A 292 20.99 -0.73 19.83
N GLY A 293 22.16 -0.12 20.03
CA GLY A 293 23.25 -0.11 19.05
C GLY A 293 24.49 -0.84 19.56
N LEU A 294 25.05 -1.73 18.74
CA LEU A 294 26.35 -2.35 18.97
C LEU A 294 27.30 -2.02 17.82
N VAL A 295 28.36 -1.29 18.13
CA VAL A 295 29.46 -1.06 17.20
C VAL A 295 30.37 -2.28 17.21
N GLY A 296 30.33 -3.06 16.13
CA GLY A 296 31.05 -4.34 16.10
C GLY A 296 31.04 -5.02 14.75
N ASP A 297 31.96 -5.96 14.59
CA ASP A 297 32.05 -6.82 13.43
C ASP A 297 30.96 -7.91 13.49
N ILE A 298 30.09 -7.94 12.48
CA ILE A 298 28.99 -8.91 12.39
C ILE A 298 29.50 -10.36 12.43
N TYR A 299 30.69 -10.65 11.90
CA TYR A 299 31.26 -12.00 11.91
C TYR A 299 31.74 -12.47 13.28
N LYS A 300 31.86 -11.55 14.25
CA LYS A 300 32.15 -11.88 15.65
C LYS A 300 30.88 -11.85 16.49
N VAL A 301 30.06 -10.82 16.28
CA VAL A 301 28.85 -10.57 17.06
C VAL A 301 27.79 -11.63 16.79
N VAL A 302 27.48 -11.93 15.51
CA VAL A 302 26.38 -12.85 15.17
C VAL A 302 26.63 -14.26 15.71
N PRO A 303 27.83 -14.87 15.56
CA PRO A 303 28.08 -16.18 16.18
C PRO A 303 27.95 -16.18 17.71
N ALA A 304 28.43 -15.12 18.38
CA ALA A 304 28.31 -15.01 19.83
C ALA A 304 26.85 -14.86 20.29
N LEU A 305 26.03 -14.13 19.53
CA LEU A 305 24.59 -14.02 19.78
C LEU A 305 23.89 -15.36 19.59
N ILE A 306 24.22 -16.10 18.52
CA ILE A 306 23.67 -17.44 18.29
C ILE A 306 23.97 -18.37 19.47
N ASP A 307 25.22 -18.39 19.94
CA ASP A 307 25.64 -19.23 21.07
C ASP A 307 24.87 -18.88 22.35
N GLN A 308 24.69 -17.59 22.65
CA GLN A 308 23.98 -17.16 23.86
C GLN A 308 22.47 -17.40 23.80
N LEU A 309 21.85 -17.24 22.62
CA LEU A 309 20.40 -17.40 22.45
C LEU A 309 19.96 -18.85 22.27
N SER A 310 20.90 -19.77 22.00
CA SER A 310 20.62 -21.20 21.86
C SER A 310 20.75 -21.97 23.18
N ARG A 311 21.09 -21.29 24.28
CA ARG A 311 21.16 -21.84 25.64
C ARG A 311 19.79 -21.78 26.31
#